data_AF-A0A7J4TUL9-F1
#
_entry.id   AF-A0A7J4TUL9-F1
#
_cell.length_a   1.000
_cell.length_b   1.000
_cell.length_c   1.000
_cell.angle_alpha   90.00
_cell.angle_beta   90.00
_cell.angle_gamma   90.00
#
_symmetry.space_group_name_H-M   'P 1'
#
loop_
_entity.id
_entity.type
_entity.pdbx_description
1 polymer ?
#
loop_
_entity_poly.entity_id
_entity_poly.type
_entity_poly.pdbx_seq_one_letter_code
_entity_poly.pdbx_strand_id
1 'polypeptide(L)'
;MLDILDLPEHLRERCIARSDSGVRPSFVVHWMRTAIRLDECPTFDTARHAANSLGVPLLVYHGIDERYRYASYRHHRFLLEGAADVADRADALNIDHLVHVSREGNRGPYLVDLAKESGLVITDMVDLQPWKKWAERVSEVCCLVEVDSHCVLPRPVFGKSMDRPFKFRKATDDEMRARVGRNWPVFRDEVRRMPEPWNPPFEPVDVRQELSKDGGAELLSKCDIDPTVVAVTGVTGGSSYAIEHWENWCDSGIRSYHMKRNNAALKDGVSRMSPWIHYGMISTTRMVRDASSIGGKGAEKFLDEMLVFREHAQHHVHDTNTPEDWANIPGWAISSWNDRDPEVSELSPIELERGRSGDRLWDSAQTGLVRQGTMHNNVRMTWGK
;
A
#
# COMPACT_ATOMS: atom_id res chain seq x y z
N MET A 1 -2.06 4.33 25.61
CA MET A 1 -1.23 3.32 24.91
C MET A 1 0.07 3.87 24.30
N LEU A 2 0.08 4.82 23.37
CA LEU A 2 1.33 5.20 22.66
C LEU A 2 2.45 5.69 23.58
N ASP A 3 2.11 6.38 24.66
CA ASP A 3 3.09 6.83 25.65
C ASP A 3 3.59 5.68 26.54
N ILE A 4 2.85 4.57 26.62
CA ILE A 4 3.26 3.34 27.32
C ILE A 4 4.25 2.53 26.48
N LEU A 5 4.10 2.59 25.15
CA LEU A 5 4.95 1.82 24.23
C LEU A 5 6.38 2.39 24.08
N ASP A 6 6.64 3.59 24.62
CA ASP A 6 7.94 4.28 24.55
C ASP A 6 8.55 4.24 23.13
N LEU A 7 7.72 4.54 22.13
CA LEU A 7 8.11 4.45 20.72
C LEU A 7 9.19 5.50 20.40
N PRO A 8 10.27 5.11 19.69
CA PRO A 8 11.21 6.09 19.14
C PRO A 8 10.50 7.12 18.28
N GLU A 9 10.98 8.37 18.30
CA GLU A 9 10.32 9.52 17.67
C GLU A 9 9.89 9.26 16.21
N HIS A 10 10.77 8.66 15.40
CA HIS A 10 10.52 8.36 13.99
C HIS A 10 9.42 7.32 13.73
N LEU A 11 9.07 6.50 14.73
CA LEU A 11 7.89 5.64 14.71
C LEU A 11 6.70 6.37 15.33
N ARG A 12 6.89 7.03 16.48
CA ARG A 12 5.83 7.72 17.23
C ARG A 12 5.11 8.77 16.39
N GLU A 13 5.83 9.50 15.54
CA GLU A 13 5.27 10.53 14.64
C GLU A 13 4.33 9.94 13.56
N ARG A 14 4.39 8.62 13.33
CA ARG A 14 3.61 7.92 12.32
C ARG A 14 2.33 7.30 12.87
N CYS A 15 2.19 7.25 14.19
CA CYS A 15 1.16 6.47 14.88
C CYS A 15 -0.07 7.30 15.27
N ILE A 16 -1.26 6.72 15.06
CA ILE A 16 -2.53 7.16 15.66
C ILE A 16 -3.10 5.99 16.46
N ALA A 17 -3.38 6.19 17.75
CA ALA A 17 -4.12 5.22 18.55
C ALA A 17 -5.62 5.52 18.46
N ARG A 18 -6.42 4.51 18.13
CA ARG A 18 -7.89 4.63 17.99
C ARG A 18 -8.65 4.33 19.28
N SER A 19 -8.07 3.50 20.14
CA SER A 19 -8.69 3.06 21.39
C SER A 19 -7.60 2.76 22.42
N ASP A 20 -7.94 2.83 23.70
CA ASP A 20 -7.11 2.31 24.80
C ASP A 20 -7.94 1.26 25.53
N SER A 21 -7.46 0.01 25.57
CA SER A 21 -8.21 -1.09 26.17
C SER A 21 -7.96 -1.21 27.68
N GLY A 22 -6.97 -0.52 28.25
CA GLY A 22 -6.59 -0.62 29.67
C GLY A 22 -6.15 -2.03 30.14
N VAL A 23 -6.28 -3.05 29.28
CA VAL A 23 -5.90 -4.44 29.51
C VAL A 23 -4.48 -4.65 28.97
N ARG A 24 -3.64 -5.30 29.77
CA ARG A 24 -2.29 -5.67 29.32
C ARG A 24 -2.39 -6.69 28.18
N PRO A 25 -1.78 -6.43 27.01
CA PRO A 25 -1.80 -7.38 25.89
C PRO A 25 -1.13 -8.72 26.25
N SER A 26 -1.65 -9.82 25.71
CA SER A 26 -1.08 -11.18 25.84
C SER A 26 -0.04 -11.46 24.76
N PHE A 27 -0.23 -10.88 23.57
CA PHE A 27 0.70 -10.78 22.44
C PHE A 27 0.32 -9.57 21.60
N VAL A 28 1.18 -9.19 20.66
CA VAL A 28 0.92 -8.12 19.68
C VAL A 28 0.57 -8.74 18.34
N VAL A 29 -0.48 -8.25 17.69
CA VAL A 29 -0.79 -8.60 16.31
C VAL A 29 -0.33 -7.47 15.38
N HIS A 30 0.63 -7.77 14.50
CA HIS A 30 0.87 -6.94 13.32
C HIS A 30 -0.13 -7.36 12.24
N TRP A 31 -1.18 -6.57 12.06
CA TRP A 31 -2.14 -6.77 10.98
C TRP A 31 -1.62 -6.09 9.71
N MET A 32 -0.98 -6.90 8.86
CA MET A 32 -0.41 -6.48 7.58
C MET A 32 -1.51 -6.39 6.51
N ARG A 33 -1.58 -5.25 5.81
CA ARG A 33 -2.63 -4.99 4.81
C ARG A 33 -2.09 -4.42 3.51
N THR A 34 -1.35 -3.32 3.62
CA THR A 34 -0.94 -2.48 2.48
C THR A 34 0.53 -2.11 2.53
N ALA A 35 1.25 -2.41 3.61
CA ALA A 35 2.71 -2.42 3.63
C ALA A 35 3.23 -3.86 3.68
N ILE A 36 3.15 -4.55 2.53
CA ILE A 36 3.50 -5.97 2.40
C ILE A 36 5.03 -6.13 2.28
N ARG A 37 5.72 -5.84 3.39
CA ARG A 37 7.17 -5.99 3.57
C ARG A 37 7.51 -6.00 5.06
N LEU A 38 8.69 -6.50 5.42
CA LEU A 38 9.21 -6.41 6.80
C LEU A 38 10.41 -5.45 6.91
N ASP A 39 11.11 -5.18 5.80
CA ASP A 39 12.25 -4.26 5.79
C ASP A 39 11.82 -2.81 5.57
N GLU A 40 12.43 -1.89 6.33
CA GLU A 40 12.09 -0.46 6.32
C GLU A 40 10.57 -0.23 6.40
N CYS A 41 9.91 -0.93 7.33
CA CYS A 41 8.47 -1.03 7.44
C CYS A 41 8.00 -0.45 8.79
N PRO A 42 7.52 0.81 8.82
CA PRO A 42 7.16 1.47 10.08
C PRO A 42 6.12 0.72 10.91
N THR A 43 5.13 0.09 10.27
CA THR A 43 4.11 -0.74 10.94
C THR A 43 4.70 -1.94 11.62
N PHE A 44 5.54 -2.69 10.92
CA PHE A 44 6.22 -3.85 11.48
C PHE A 44 7.21 -3.44 12.59
N ASP A 45 8.00 -2.39 12.38
CA ASP A 45 8.94 -1.89 13.39
C ASP A 45 8.21 -1.40 14.65
N THR A 46 7.06 -0.75 14.51
CA THR A 46 6.20 -0.37 15.64
C THR A 46 5.67 -1.60 16.37
N ALA A 47 5.23 -2.64 15.64
CA ALA A 47 4.73 -3.87 16.24
C ALA A 47 5.82 -4.66 16.98
N ARG A 48 7.01 -4.73 16.39
CA ARG A 48 8.19 -5.33 16.99
C ARG A 48 8.65 -4.60 18.24
N HIS A 49 8.74 -3.26 18.20
CA HIS A 49 9.06 -2.44 19.37
C HIS A 49 8.05 -2.65 20.50
N ALA A 50 6.76 -2.62 20.17
CA ALA A 50 5.69 -2.81 21.13
C ALA A 50 5.76 -4.18 21.82
N ALA A 51 5.94 -5.25 21.04
CA ALA A 51 6.06 -6.61 21.57
C ALA A 51 7.27 -6.76 22.50
N ASN A 52 8.43 -6.21 22.09
CA ASN A 52 9.65 -6.24 22.89
C ASN A 52 9.49 -5.47 24.21
N SER A 53 9.03 -4.22 24.15
CA SER A 53 8.82 -3.36 25.32
C SER A 53 7.81 -3.94 26.33
N LEU A 54 6.76 -4.61 25.84
CA LEU A 54 5.77 -5.28 26.69
C LEU A 54 6.21 -6.65 27.21
N GLY A 55 7.25 -7.23 26.61
CA GLY A 55 7.76 -8.56 26.89
C GLY A 55 6.80 -9.68 26.46
N VAL A 56 6.07 -9.49 25.36
CA VAL A 56 5.07 -10.44 24.86
C VAL A 56 5.39 -10.92 23.43
N PRO A 57 4.79 -12.01 22.95
CA PRO A 57 4.97 -12.47 21.56
C PRO A 57 4.50 -11.45 20.52
N LEU A 58 5.02 -11.56 19.30
CA LEU A 58 4.51 -10.88 18.11
C LEU A 58 4.03 -11.90 17.09
N LEU A 59 2.84 -11.67 16.57
CA LEU A 59 2.24 -12.43 15.49
C LEU A 59 1.98 -11.51 14.29
N VAL A 60 2.51 -11.85 13.12
CA VAL A 60 2.13 -11.18 11.86
C VAL A 60 0.93 -11.90 11.28
N TYR A 61 -0.22 -11.23 11.26
CA TYR A 61 -1.41 -11.69 10.55
C TYR A 61 -1.51 -10.96 9.21
N HIS A 62 -1.33 -11.70 8.13
CA HIS A 62 -1.43 -11.21 6.76
C HIS A 62 -2.74 -11.69 6.13
N GLY A 63 -3.72 -10.79 6.06
CA GLY A 63 -5.04 -11.08 5.50
C GLY A 63 -5.17 -10.65 4.05
N ILE A 64 -5.44 -11.60 3.16
CA ILE A 64 -5.80 -11.37 1.75
C ILE A 64 -7.31 -11.58 1.65
N ASP A 65 -8.06 -10.50 1.53
CA ASP A 65 -9.52 -10.51 1.52
C ASP A 65 -10.09 -10.22 0.13
N GLU A 66 -11.11 -10.96 -0.28
CA GLU A 66 -11.80 -10.81 -1.56
C GLU A 66 -12.99 -9.83 -1.52
N ARG A 67 -13.43 -9.38 -0.33
CA ARG A 67 -14.65 -8.58 -0.14
C ARG A 67 -14.41 -7.08 -0.35
N TYR A 68 -13.85 -6.74 -1.51
CA TYR A 68 -13.73 -5.37 -1.98
C TYR A 68 -14.05 -5.27 -3.47
N ARG A 69 -14.49 -4.09 -3.90
CA ARG A 69 -15.09 -3.85 -5.22
C ARG A 69 -14.26 -4.31 -6.42
N TYR A 70 -12.93 -4.33 -6.29
CA TYR A 70 -12.00 -4.58 -7.40
C TYR A 70 -11.17 -5.85 -7.21
N ALA A 71 -11.65 -6.76 -6.38
CA ALA A 71 -11.04 -8.05 -6.15
C ALA A 71 -10.97 -8.85 -7.44
N SER A 72 -9.76 -9.17 -7.89
CA SER A 72 -9.53 -9.93 -9.12
C SER A 72 -8.33 -10.84 -9.04
N TYR A 73 -8.26 -11.79 -9.97
CA TYR A 73 -7.17 -12.76 -10.08
C TYR A 73 -5.80 -12.08 -10.16
N ARG A 74 -5.64 -11.03 -10.98
CA ARG A 74 -4.39 -10.24 -11.08
C ARG A 74 -3.92 -9.74 -9.73
N HIS A 75 -4.80 -9.07 -8.99
CA HIS A 75 -4.45 -8.47 -7.71
C HIS A 75 -4.16 -9.56 -6.67
N HIS A 76 -4.97 -10.61 -6.60
CA HIS A 76 -4.76 -11.68 -5.62
C HIS A 76 -3.51 -12.51 -5.91
N ARG A 77 -3.21 -12.79 -7.17
CA ARG A 77 -1.96 -13.44 -7.57
C ARG A 77 -0.74 -12.62 -7.12
N PHE A 78 -0.77 -11.30 -7.35
CA PHE A 78 0.31 -10.40 -6.93
C PHE A 78 0.44 -10.31 -5.40
N LEU A 79 -0.67 -10.35 -4.66
CA LEU A 79 -0.70 -10.40 -3.20
C LEU A 79 -0.13 -11.71 -2.64
N LEU A 80 -0.46 -12.87 -3.25
CA LEU A 80 0.11 -14.16 -2.85
C LEU A 80 1.63 -14.19 -3.05
N GLU A 81 2.12 -13.67 -4.17
CA GLU A 81 3.56 -13.53 -4.43
C GLU A 81 4.23 -12.64 -3.37
N GLY A 82 3.59 -11.52 -3.00
CA GLY A 82 4.05 -10.68 -1.90
C GLY A 82 4.05 -11.38 -0.54
N ALA A 83 3.02 -12.18 -0.25
CA ALA A 83 2.96 -12.96 0.98
C ALA A 83 4.05 -14.02 1.07
N ALA A 84 4.44 -14.63 -0.05
CA ALA A 84 5.54 -15.59 -0.10
C ALA A 84 6.90 -14.93 0.18
N ASP A 85 7.16 -13.76 -0.40
CA ASP A 85 8.36 -12.96 -0.09
C ASP A 85 8.41 -12.55 1.40
N VAL A 86 7.27 -12.15 1.97
CA VAL A 86 7.17 -11.89 3.42
C VAL A 86 7.40 -13.15 4.25
N ALA A 87 6.93 -14.32 3.82
CA ALA A 87 7.13 -15.58 4.52
C ALA A 87 8.63 -15.94 4.59
N ASP A 88 9.36 -15.83 3.48
CA ASP A 88 10.81 -16.06 3.46
C ASP A 88 11.55 -15.08 4.38
N ARG A 89 11.14 -13.80 4.37
CA ARG A 89 11.73 -12.80 5.26
C ARG A 89 11.38 -13.02 6.73
N ALA A 90 10.17 -13.46 7.03
CA ALA A 90 9.71 -13.77 8.39
C ALA A 90 10.49 -14.96 8.98
N ASP A 91 10.72 -16.01 8.19
CA ASP A 91 11.55 -17.16 8.59
C ASP A 91 12.99 -16.70 8.93
N ALA A 92 13.59 -15.85 8.09
CA ALA A 92 14.91 -15.30 8.32
C ALA A 92 15.02 -14.41 9.58
N LEU A 93 13.90 -13.80 9.99
CA LEU A 93 13.81 -12.97 11.19
C LEU A 93 13.26 -13.74 12.41
N ASN A 94 12.94 -15.04 12.26
CA ASN A 94 12.28 -15.87 13.27
C ASN A 94 10.98 -15.25 13.81
N ILE A 95 10.08 -14.85 12.91
CA ILE A 95 8.78 -14.23 13.22
C ILE A 95 7.63 -15.18 12.85
N ASP A 96 6.64 -15.32 13.73
CA ASP A 96 5.40 -16.04 13.40
C ASP A 96 4.59 -15.24 12.37
N HIS A 97 4.42 -15.79 11.17
CA HIS A 97 3.68 -15.18 10.07
C HIS A 97 2.56 -16.11 9.62
N LEU A 98 1.32 -15.66 9.76
CA LEU A 98 0.12 -16.39 9.36
C LEU A 98 -0.53 -15.71 8.17
N VAL A 99 -0.68 -16.44 7.08
CA VAL A 99 -1.43 -15.96 5.90
C VAL A 99 -2.84 -16.51 5.92
N HIS A 100 -3.82 -15.61 5.91
CA HIS A 100 -5.22 -15.94 5.73
C HIS A 100 -5.69 -15.44 4.37
N VAL A 101 -6.20 -16.35 3.55
CA VAL A 101 -6.83 -16.02 2.26
C VAL A 101 -8.33 -16.27 2.39
N SER A 102 -9.12 -15.19 2.42
CA SER A 102 -10.58 -15.28 2.43
C SER A 102 -11.06 -16.00 1.17
N ARG A 103 -11.88 -17.04 1.35
CA ARG A 103 -12.39 -17.90 0.27
C ARG A 103 -13.62 -18.68 0.71
N GLU A 104 -14.25 -19.42 -0.18
CA GLU A 104 -15.38 -20.28 0.19
C GLU A 104 -15.04 -21.21 1.38
N GLY A 105 -15.92 -21.20 2.39
CA GLY A 105 -15.73 -21.97 3.63
C GLY A 105 -14.73 -21.39 4.63
N ASN A 106 -14.01 -20.30 4.30
CA ASN A 106 -12.96 -19.73 5.15
C ASN A 106 -13.03 -18.18 5.12
N ARG A 107 -14.09 -17.63 5.73
CA ARG A 107 -14.36 -16.17 5.83
C ARG A 107 -14.69 -15.72 7.26
N GLY A 108 -14.25 -16.50 8.25
CA GLY A 108 -14.51 -16.25 9.65
C GLY A 108 -13.96 -14.90 10.13
N PRO A 109 -14.40 -14.42 11.31
CA PRO A 109 -13.94 -13.15 11.88
C PRO A 109 -12.55 -13.30 12.53
N TYR A 110 -11.63 -14.04 11.92
CA TYR A 110 -10.37 -14.47 12.54
C TYR A 110 -9.50 -13.33 13.07
N LEU A 111 -9.45 -12.20 12.36
CA LEU A 111 -8.76 -11.00 12.86
C LEU A 111 -9.39 -10.44 14.14
N VAL A 112 -10.72 -10.45 14.24
CA VAL A 112 -11.44 -9.98 15.44
C VAL A 112 -11.20 -10.95 16.59
N ASP A 113 -11.14 -12.26 16.33
CA ASP A 113 -10.83 -13.26 17.35
C ASP A 113 -9.39 -13.08 17.87
N LEU A 114 -8.42 -12.93 16.98
CA LEU A 114 -7.03 -12.59 17.33
C LEU A 114 -6.92 -11.26 18.07
N ALA A 115 -7.69 -10.24 17.67
CA ALA A 115 -7.70 -8.93 18.31
C ALA A 115 -8.17 -9.00 19.77
N LYS A 116 -9.25 -9.76 20.04
CA LYS A 116 -9.76 -9.99 21.39
C LYS A 116 -8.77 -10.74 22.26
N GLU A 117 -8.09 -11.74 21.70
CA GLU A 117 -7.12 -12.56 22.43
C GLU A 117 -5.83 -11.76 22.74
N SER A 118 -5.31 -11.03 21.75
CA SER A 118 -4.06 -10.27 21.85
C SER A 118 -4.16 -9.05 22.75
N GLY A 119 -5.21 -8.24 22.61
CA GLY A 119 -5.39 -6.97 23.32
C GLY A 119 -4.68 -5.76 22.69
N LEU A 120 -3.76 -5.95 21.74
CA LEU A 120 -3.12 -4.90 20.95
C LEU A 120 -2.91 -5.31 19.49
N VAL A 121 -3.50 -4.54 18.58
CA VAL A 121 -3.30 -4.66 17.13
C VAL A 121 -2.58 -3.42 16.61
N ILE A 122 -1.55 -3.63 15.80
CA ILE A 122 -0.81 -2.59 15.07
C ILE A 122 -1.00 -2.85 13.57
N THR A 123 -1.46 -1.84 12.83
CA THR A 123 -1.83 -2.01 11.41
C THR A 123 -1.48 -0.80 10.55
N ASP A 124 -1.47 -1.00 9.23
CA ASP A 124 -1.24 0.05 8.25
C ASP A 124 -2.39 1.05 8.26
N MET A 125 -2.07 2.34 8.25
CA MET A 125 -3.05 3.41 8.14
C MET A 125 -3.61 3.47 6.72
N VAL A 126 -4.90 3.18 6.57
CA VAL A 126 -5.61 3.16 5.28
C VAL A 126 -6.92 3.94 5.40
N ASP A 127 -7.01 5.06 4.67
CA ASP A 127 -8.07 6.05 4.81
C ASP A 127 -9.33 5.74 3.96
N LEU A 128 -9.20 4.86 2.96
CA LEU A 128 -10.28 4.52 2.02
C LEU A 128 -11.22 3.41 2.55
N GLN A 129 -12.44 3.38 2.04
CA GLN A 129 -13.40 2.30 2.28
C GLN A 129 -13.13 1.08 1.37
N PRO A 130 -13.40 -0.16 1.83
CA PRO A 130 -13.98 -0.53 3.14
C PRO A 130 -12.93 -0.64 4.27
N TRP A 131 -11.66 -0.38 3.98
CA TRP A 131 -10.55 -0.61 4.90
C TRP A 131 -10.64 0.20 6.19
N LYS A 132 -11.06 1.47 6.12
CA LYS A 132 -11.29 2.32 7.29
C LYS A 132 -12.32 1.72 8.26
N LYS A 133 -13.46 1.25 7.74
CA LYS A 133 -14.51 0.59 8.54
C LYS A 133 -14.03 -0.71 9.20
N TRP A 134 -13.13 -1.45 8.55
CA TRP A 134 -12.56 -2.65 9.18
C TRP A 134 -11.67 -2.31 10.37
N ALA A 135 -10.88 -1.25 10.27
CA ALA A 135 -10.07 -0.75 11.40
C ALA A 135 -10.95 -0.28 12.56
N GLU A 136 -12.03 0.46 12.28
CA GLU A 136 -13.01 0.89 13.29
C GLU A 136 -13.57 -0.32 14.08
N ARG A 137 -14.00 -1.39 13.38
CA ARG A 137 -14.51 -2.61 14.02
C ARG A 137 -13.49 -3.34 14.91
N VAL A 138 -12.20 -3.30 14.55
CA VAL A 138 -11.14 -3.89 15.37
C VAL A 138 -10.86 -3.04 16.61
N SER A 139 -10.94 -1.71 16.48
CA SER A 139 -10.76 -0.78 17.60
C SER A 139 -11.86 -0.88 18.69
N GLU A 140 -13.02 -1.42 18.35
CA GLU A 140 -14.12 -1.71 19.29
C GLU A 140 -13.79 -2.85 20.27
N VAL A 141 -12.87 -3.76 19.92
CA VAL A 141 -12.60 -4.98 20.69
C VAL A 141 -11.20 -5.05 21.31
N CYS A 142 -10.28 -4.19 20.89
CA CYS A 142 -8.91 -4.15 21.39
C CYS A 142 -8.30 -2.74 21.24
N CYS A 143 -7.11 -2.54 21.80
CA CYS A 143 -6.32 -1.35 21.47
C CYS A 143 -5.82 -1.47 20.01
N LEU A 144 -6.16 -0.49 19.17
CA LEU A 144 -5.69 -0.41 17.80
C LEU A 144 -4.78 0.80 17.60
N VAL A 145 -3.59 0.55 17.04
CA VAL A 145 -2.65 1.58 16.57
C VAL A 145 -2.52 1.49 15.06
N GLU A 146 -2.84 2.57 14.36
CA GLU A 146 -2.58 2.71 12.93
C GLU A 146 -1.27 3.45 12.70
N VAL A 147 -0.44 2.97 11.78
CA VAL A 147 0.88 3.54 11.49
C VAL A 147 0.98 3.91 10.01
N ASP A 148 1.50 5.10 9.73
CA ASP A 148 1.80 5.49 8.35
C ASP A 148 3.10 4.86 7.83
N SER A 149 2.93 3.77 7.08
CA SER A 149 4.01 3.02 6.41
C SER A 149 4.25 3.39 4.95
N HIS A 150 3.49 4.35 4.42
CA HIS A 150 3.49 4.70 3.00
C HIS A 150 4.11 6.06 2.73
N CYS A 151 3.94 7.04 3.61
CA CYS A 151 4.40 8.40 3.35
C CYS A 151 5.81 8.64 3.89
N VAL A 152 6.58 9.42 3.14
CA VAL A 152 7.85 9.98 3.59
C VAL A 152 7.59 10.97 4.70
N LEU A 153 6.69 11.93 4.47
CA LEU A 153 6.13 12.80 5.51
C LEU A 153 4.88 12.11 6.09
N PRO A 154 4.94 11.64 7.35
CA PRO A 154 3.81 10.92 7.92
C PRO A 154 2.54 11.78 7.90
N ARG A 155 1.42 11.18 7.48
CA ARG A 155 0.09 11.79 7.49
C ARG A 155 -0.25 12.49 8.81
N PRO A 156 0.01 11.91 10.00
CA PRO A 156 -0.26 12.57 11.27
C PRO A 156 0.57 13.84 11.53
N VAL A 157 1.76 13.96 10.93
CA VAL A 157 2.65 15.11 11.12
C VAL A 157 2.11 16.34 10.40
N PHE A 158 1.62 16.18 9.16
CA PHE A 158 1.05 17.30 8.42
C PHE A 158 -0.42 17.53 8.77
N GLY A 159 -1.20 16.46 8.88
CA GLY A 159 -2.55 16.44 9.45
C GLY A 159 -3.62 17.25 8.71
N LYS A 160 -3.39 17.61 7.44
CA LYS A 160 -4.35 18.41 6.65
C LYS A 160 -4.17 18.21 5.15
N SER A 161 -5.14 18.70 4.37
CA SER A 161 -5.07 18.76 2.92
C SER A 161 -4.66 20.13 2.39
N MET A 162 -4.35 20.17 1.09
CA MET A 162 -4.18 21.39 0.29
C MET A 162 -4.98 21.26 -0.99
N ASP A 163 -5.51 22.38 -1.51
CA ASP A 163 -6.31 22.38 -2.75
C ASP A 163 -5.45 22.21 -4.01
N ARG A 164 -4.13 22.48 -3.93
CA ARG A 164 -3.22 22.42 -5.09
C ARG A 164 -1.84 21.85 -4.73
N PRO A 165 -1.22 21.08 -5.64
CA PRO A 165 0.12 20.50 -5.43
C PRO A 165 1.22 21.53 -5.12
N PHE A 166 1.19 22.72 -5.72
CA PHE A 166 2.18 23.77 -5.43
C PHE A 166 2.06 24.31 -3.99
N LYS A 167 0.84 24.44 -3.47
CA LYS A 167 0.61 24.85 -2.09
C LYS A 167 1.03 23.75 -1.12
N PHE A 168 0.75 22.48 -1.46
CA PHE A 168 1.26 21.33 -0.72
C PHE A 168 2.79 21.38 -0.63
N ARG A 169 3.49 21.47 -1.76
CA ARG A 169 4.96 21.60 -1.79
C ARG A 169 5.45 22.72 -0.87
N LYS A 170 4.89 23.93 -0.99
CA LYS A 170 5.32 25.06 -0.17
C LYS A 170 5.10 24.81 1.32
N ALA A 171 3.99 24.18 1.68
CA ALA A 171 3.63 23.92 3.07
C ALA A 171 4.42 22.75 3.71
N THR A 172 4.99 21.85 2.90
CA THR A 172 5.71 20.66 3.37
C THR A 172 7.20 20.69 3.08
N ASP A 173 7.73 21.77 2.48
CA ASP A 173 9.11 21.87 1.99
C ASP A 173 10.15 21.55 3.09
N ASP A 174 10.03 22.18 4.26
CA ASP A 174 10.97 21.97 5.38
C ASP A 174 10.91 20.53 5.91
N GLU A 175 9.71 20.00 6.14
CA GLU A 175 9.49 18.65 6.65
C GLU A 175 9.99 17.57 5.67
N MET A 176 9.78 17.79 4.36
CA MET A 176 10.26 16.90 3.32
C MET A 176 11.79 16.95 3.25
N ARG A 177 12.39 18.14 3.16
CA ARG A 177 13.86 18.31 3.13
C ARG A 177 14.54 17.65 4.31
N ALA A 178 13.93 17.73 5.49
CA ALA A 178 14.44 17.07 6.68
C ALA A 178 14.55 15.55 6.50
N ARG A 179 13.71 14.91 5.67
CA ARG A 179 13.55 13.45 5.55
C ARG A 179 14.16 12.82 4.29
N VAL A 180 14.26 13.55 3.17
CA VAL A 180 14.65 13.01 1.84
C VAL A 180 15.93 12.17 1.85
N GLY A 181 16.94 12.56 2.62
CA GLY A 181 18.23 11.87 2.69
C GLY A 181 18.43 10.96 3.90
N ARG A 182 17.41 10.75 4.74
CA ARG A 182 17.58 10.00 6.00
C ARG A 182 17.64 8.49 5.72
N ASN A 183 18.61 7.83 6.35
CA ASN A 183 18.61 6.38 6.47
C ASN A 183 17.47 5.96 7.40
N TRP A 184 16.79 4.86 7.04
CA TRP A 184 15.88 4.22 7.97
C TRP A 184 16.68 3.61 9.14
N PRO A 185 16.32 3.86 10.41
CA PRO A 185 17.04 3.29 11.54
C PRO A 185 17.06 1.76 11.49
N VAL A 186 18.19 1.17 11.89
CA VAL A 186 18.31 -0.29 12.01
C VAL A 186 17.65 -0.72 13.31
N PHE A 187 16.48 -1.34 13.21
CA PHE A 187 15.79 -1.94 14.35
C PHE A 187 16.26 -3.38 14.61
N ARG A 188 16.61 -3.68 15.86
CA ARG A 188 17.15 -4.99 16.28
C ARG A 188 16.43 -5.61 17.48
N ASP A 189 15.26 -5.09 17.84
CA ASP A 189 14.52 -5.62 18.98
C ASP A 189 14.22 -7.10 18.80
N GLU A 190 14.46 -7.86 19.85
CA GLU A 190 14.17 -9.29 19.88
C GLU A 190 12.67 -9.51 20.02
N VAL A 191 12.16 -10.48 19.25
CA VAL A 191 10.75 -10.82 19.24
C VAL A 191 10.56 -12.22 19.80
N ARG A 192 9.60 -12.38 20.70
CA ARG A 192 9.19 -13.70 21.21
C ARG A 192 8.22 -14.34 20.22
N ARG A 193 8.43 -15.63 19.95
CA ARG A 193 7.48 -16.47 19.21
C ARG A 193 6.24 -16.75 20.06
N MET A 194 5.15 -17.13 19.41
CA MET A 194 3.97 -17.66 20.09
C MET A 194 4.33 -18.90 20.90
N PRO A 195 3.80 -19.05 22.14
CA PRO A 195 4.10 -20.19 22.99
C PRO A 195 3.45 -21.48 22.48
N GLU A 196 4.08 -22.63 22.73
CA GLU A 196 3.46 -23.93 22.48
C GLU A 196 2.83 -24.51 23.77
N PRO A 197 1.59 -25.07 23.72
CA PRO A 197 0.71 -25.13 22.56
C PRO A 197 -0.13 -23.85 22.39
N TRP A 198 -0.11 -23.26 21.20
CA TRP A 198 -1.06 -22.25 20.74
C TRP A 198 -1.46 -22.59 19.31
N ASN A 199 -2.75 -22.42 18.98
CA ASN A 199 -3.26 -22.71 17.65
C ASN A 199 -3.98 -21.48 17.09
N PRO A 200 -3.75 -21.11 15.82
CA PRO A 200 -4.49 -20.03 15.18
C PRO A 200 -5.98 -20.39 15.01
N PRO A 201 -6.88 -19.39 14.93
CA PRO A 201 -8.31 -19.62 14.79
C PRO A 201 -8.74 -20.08 13.38
N PHE A 202 -7.79 -20.27 12.47
CA PHE A 202 -7.95 -20.75 11.10
C PHE A 202 -6.72 -21.56 10.69
N GLU A 203 -6.86 -22.39 9.66
CA GLU A 203 -5.71 -23.07 9.04
C GLU A 203 -4.94 -22.07 8.14
N PRO A 204 -3.69 -21.71 8.49
CA PRO A 204 -2.89 -20.80 7.68
C PRO A 204 -2.55 -21.39 6.30
N VAL A 205 -2.46 -20.53 5.30
CA VAL A 205 -2.08 -20.95 3.95
C VAL A 205 -0.55 -20.90 3.81
N ASP A 206 0.07 -22.03 3.44
CA ASP A 206 1.44 -22.01 2.92
C ASP A 206 1.44 -21.49 1.48
N VAL A 207 1.55 -20.17 1.36
CA VAL A 207 1.56 -19.49 0.06
C VAL A 207 2.72 -19.93 -0.83
N ARG A 208 3.87 -20.34 -0.26
CA ARG A 208 5.01 -20.81 -1.06
C ARG A 208 4.65 -22.12 -1.74
N GLN A 209 4.04 -23.04 -0.99
CA GLN A 209 3.54 -24.30 -1.52
C GLN A 209 2.48 -24.07 -2.60
N GLU A 210 1.47 -23.24 -2.35
CA GLU A 210 0.38 -22.94 -3.30
C GLU A 210 0.92 -22.32 -4.61
N LEU A 211 1.83 -21.35 -4.52
CA LEU A 211 2.46 -20.76 -5.69
C LEU A 211 3.30 -21.77 -6.48
N SER A 212 4.03 -22.67 -5.80
CA SER A 212 4.89 -23.67 -6.44
C SER A 212 4.11 -24.77 -7.17
N LYS A 213 2.90 -25.08 -6.69
CA LYS A 213 2.05 -26.15 -7.21
C LYS A 213 1.48 -25.82 -8.59
N ASP A 214 0.80 -24.69 -8.71
CA ASP A 214 0.08 -24.30 -9.94
C ASP A 214 0.00 -22.78 -10.13
N GLY A 215 0.84 -22.04 -9.42
CA GLY A 215 0.72 -20.59 -9.37
C GLY A 215 -0.45 -20.12 -8.50
N GLY A 216 -0.88 -20.89 -7.50
CA GLY A 216 -2.02 -20.56 -6.65
C GLY A 216 -3.36 -20.57 -7.38
N ALA A 217 -3.44 -21.17 -8.57
CA ALA A 217 -4.64 -21.15 -9.40
C ALA A 217 -5.81 -21.88 -8.72
N GLU A 218 -5.58 -23.06 -8.14
CA GLU A 218 -6.61 -23.82 -7.41
C GLU A 218 -7.08 -23.10 -6.14
N LEU A 219 -6.16 -22.44 -5.42
CA LEU A 219 -6.53 -21.63 -4.26
C LEU A 219 -7.42 -20.46 -4.68
N LEU A 220 -6.98 -19.71 -5.68
CA LEU A 220 -7.68 -18.51 -6.15
C LEU A 220 -9.01 -18.83 -6.85
N SER A 221 -9.18 -20.02 -7.43
CA SER A 221 -10.48 -20.44 -8.00
C SER A 221 -11.57 -20.64 -6.94
N LYS A 222 -11.19 -20.74 -5.65
CA LYS A 222 -12.12 -20.83 -4.51
C LYS A 222 -12.47 -19.45 -3.94
N CYS A 223 -11.84 -18.39 -4.44
CA CYS A 223 -12.12 -17.02 -4.06
C CYS A 223 -13.22 -16.40 -4.93
N ASP A 224 -14.05 -15.54 -4.33
CA ASP A 224 -15.04 -14.70 -5.00
C ASP A 224 -14.36 -13.44 -5.57
N ILE A 225 -13.61 -13.63 -6.65
CA ILE A 225 -12.81 -12.60 -7.31
C ILE A 225 -13.04 -12.65 -8.82
N ASP A 226 -12.88 -11.53 -9.53
CA ASP A 226 -12.98 -11.49 -10.99
C ASP A 226 -11.83 -12.30 -11.63
N PRO A 227 -12.12 -13.45 -12.29
CA PRO A 227 -11.10 -14.28 -12.91
C PRO A 227 -10.63 -13.74 -14.27
N THR A 228 -11.34 -12.77 -14.86
CA THR A 228 -11.09 -12.27 -16.22
C THR A 228 -9.94 -11.27 -16.28
N VAL A 229 -9.64 -10.61 -15.15
CA VAL A 229 -8.48 -9.72 -15.02
C VAL A 229 -7.26 -10.57 -14.64
N VAL A 230 -6.59 -11.11 -15.66
CA VAL A 230 -5.47 -12.04 -15.51
C VAL A 230 -4.18 -11.37 -15.05
N ALA A 231 -3.29 -12.12 -14.40
CA ALA A 231 -1.97 -11.64 -13.98
C ALA A 231 -1.12 -11.13 -15.16
N VAL A 232 -0.21 -10.20 -14.90
CA VAL A 232 0.68 -9.64 -15.93
C VAL A 232 1.94 -10.49 -16.01
N THR A 233 2.24 -11.03 -17.19
CA THR A 233 3.45 -11.83 -17.42
C THR A 233 4.72 -11.01 -17.16
N GLY A 234 5.68 -11.60 -16.43
CA GLY A 234 6.97 -10.97 -16.14
C GLY A 234 6.89 -9.82 -15.13
N VAL A 235 5.85 -9.79 -14.31
CA VAL A 235 5.71 -8.87 -13.17
C VAL A 235 5.33 -9.73 -11.96
N THR A 236 6.19 -9.75 -10.95
CA THR A 236 6.02 -10.58 -9.74
C THR A 236 5.89 -9.67 -8.51
N GLY A 237 4.98 -10.02 -7.61
CA GLY A 237 4.84 -9.37 -6.31
C GLY A 237 6.02 -9.67 -5.37
N GLY A 238 6.10 -8.93 -4.27
CA GLY A 238 7.13 -9.10 -3.24
C GLY A 238 8.21 -8.03 -3.24
N SER A 239 8.85 -7.89 -2.09
CA SER A 239 9.83 -6.85 -1.81
C SER A 239 11.14 -7.10 -2.54
N SER A 240 11.58 -8.36 -2.62
CA SER A 240 12.83 -8.72 -3.30
C SER A 240 12.79 -8.31 -4.77
N TYR A 241 11.72 -8.68 -5.49
CA TYR A 241 11.53 -8.27 -6.89
C TYR A 241 11.40 -6.75 -7.02
N ALA A 242 10.65 -6.10 -6.12
CA ALA A 242 10.46 -4.65 -6.15
C ALA A 242 11.80 -3.90 -6.03
N ILE A 243 12.67 -4.34 -5.11
CA ILE A 243 13.98 -3.75 -4.86
C ILE A 243 14.89 -3.97 -6.08
N GLU A 244 14.97 -5.20 -6.59
CA GLU A 244 15.77 -5.51 -7.79
C GLU A 244 15.32 -4.67 -8.99
N HIS A 245 14.01 -4.59 -9.25
CA HIS A 245 13.47 -3.79 -10.36
C HIS A 245 13.78 -2.30 -10.18
N TRP A 246 13.68 -1.79 -8.96
CA TRP A 246 14.02 -0.40 -8.63
C TRP A 246 15.50 -0.08 -8.86
N GLU A 247 16.40 -0.92 -8.34
CA GLU A 247 17.86 -0.76 -8.46
C GLU A 247 18.28 -0.79 -9.94
N ASN A 248 17.79 -1.75 -10.71
CA ASN A 248 18.02 -1.84 -12.15
C ASN A 248 17.57 -0.56 -12.91
N TRP A 249 16.45 0.05 -12.51
CA TRP A 249 16.00 1.30 -13.11
C TRP A 249 16.80 2.53 -12.63
N CYS A 250 17.28 2.53 -11.40
CA CYS A 250 18.21 3.56 -10.92
C CYS A 250 19.51 3.57 -11.72
N ASP A 251 20.03 2.40 -12.06
CA ASP A 251 21.29 2.29 -12.82
C ASP A 251 21.15 2.76 -14.28
N SER A 252 20.02 2.46 -14.91
CA SER A 252 19.83 2.62 -16.36
C SER A 252 18.91 3.79 -16.76
N GLY A 253 17.95 4.15 -15.92
CA GLY A 253 16.79 4.97 -16.29
C GLY A 253 16.75 6.35 -15.65
N ILE A 254 16.95 6.42 -14.33
CA ILE A 254 16.61 7.61 -13.51
C ILE A 254 17.27 8.90 -14.00
N ARG A 255 18.54 8.85 -14.44
CA ARG A 255 19.28 10.03 -14.93
C ARG A 255 18.61 10.70 -16.12
N SER A 256 17.97 9.89 -16.99
CA SER A 256 17.27 10.34 -18.19
C SER A 256 15.77 10.55 -18.00
N TYR A 257 15.24 10.30 -16.79
CA TYR A 257 13.81 10.37 -16.48
C TYR A 257 13.17 11.70 -16.91
N HIS A 258 13.80 12.82 -16.57
CA HIS A 258 13.29 14.17 -16.90
C HIS A 258 13.09 14.40 -18.42
N MET A 259 13.84 13.71 -19.28
CA MET A 259 13.70 13.81 -20.74
C MET A 259 12.69 12.80 -21.29
N LYS A 260 12.64 11.59 -20.73
CA LYS A 260 11.89 10.46 -21.30
C LYS A 260 10.48 10.27 -20.74
N ARG A 261 10.19 10.73 -19.50
CA ARG A 261 8.94 10.44 -18.77
C ARG A 261 7.63 10.80 -19.47
N ASN A 262 7.69 11.67 -20.48
CA ASN A 262 6.51 12.12 -21.21
C ASN A 262 6.19 11.28 -22.44
N ASN A 263 7.15 10.48 -22.93
CA ASN A 263 6.99 9.68 -24.12
C ASN A 263 6.50 8.27 -23.76
N ALA A 264 5.19 8.04 -23.93
CA ALA A 264 4.56 6.77 -23.60
C ALA A 264 5.06 5.57 -24.43
N ALA A 265 5.76 5.80 -25.54
CA ALA A 265 6.38 4.73 -26.33
C ALA A 265 7.68 4.21 -25.70
N LEU A 266 8.28 4.95 -24.76
CA LEU A 266 9.51 4.55 -24.07
C LEU A 266 9.17 3.84 -22.76
N LYS A 267 9.09 2.52 -22.80
CA LYS A 267 8.78 1.67 -21.63
C LYS A 267 9.65 1.99 -20.41
N ASP A 268 10.96 2.17 -20.63
CA ASP A 268 11.95 2.41 -19.57
C ASP A 268 12.15 3.92 -19.29
N GLY A 269 11.35 4.78 -19.91
CA GLY A 269 11.32 6.21 -19.64
C GLY A 269 10.77 6.56 -18.26
N VAL A 270 10.16 5.59 -17.56
CA VAL A 270 9.59 5.70 -16.22
C VAL A 270 9.94 4.45 -15.39
N SER A 271 9.89 4.54 -14.06
CA SER A 271 10.31 3.43 -13.18
C SER A 271 9.38 2.22 -13.21
N ARG A 272 8.10 2.44 -13.54
CA ARG A 272 7.01 1.44 -13.48
C ARG A 272 6.82 0.82 -12.08
N MET A 273 7.26 1.51 -11.03
CA MET A 273 7.21 1.03 -9.65
C MET A 273 5.82 1.09 -8.98
N SER A 274 4.82 1.66 -9.64
CA SER A 274 3.51 1.90 -9.00
C SER A 274 2.82 0.65 -8.43
N PRO A 275 2.92 -0.57 -9.02
CA PRO A 275 2.30 -1.76 -8.43
C PRO A 275 2.87 -2.12 -7.05
N TRP A 276 4.20 -2.10 -6.90
CA TRP A 276 4.86 -2.40 -5.63
C TRP A 276 4.69 -1.28 -4.60
N ILE A 277 4.68 -0.01 -5.04
CA ILE A 277 4.38 1.13 -4.14
C ILE A 277 2.94 1.04 -3.62
N HIS A 278 1.98 0.65 -4.47
CA HIS A 278 0.57 0.55 -4.10
C HIS A 278 0.34 -0.46 -2.97
N TYR A 279 0.99 -1.62 -3.04
CA TYR A 279 0.93 -2.66 -2.01
C TYR A 279 2.05 -2.56 -0.96
N GLY A 280 2.82 -1.46 -0.97
CA GLY A 280 3.87 -1.19 -0.01
C GLY A 280 4.94 -2.29 0.08
N MET A 281 5.18 -3.00 -1.03
CA MET A 281 6.24 -4.01 -1.17
C MET A 281 7.62 -3.36 -1.27
N ILE A 282 7.69 -2.05 -1.48
CA ILE A 282 8.92 -1.28 -1.37
C ILE A 282 8.67 -0.02 -0.54
N SER A 283 9.64 0.32 0.31
CA SER A 283 9.58 1.56 1.08
C SER A 283 9.79 2.78 0.18
N THR A 284 8.89 3.76 0.30
CA THR A 284 9.04 5.03 -0.41
C THR A 284 10.16 5.89 0.17
N THR A 285 10.48 5.75 1.47
CA THR A 285 11.63 6.42 2.09
C THR A 285 12.94 5.91 1.49
N ARG A 286 13.05 4.61 1.20
CA ARG A 286 14.17 4.03 0.44
C ARG A 286 14.29 4.67 -0.94
N MET A 287 13.22 4.64 -1.73
CA MET A 287 13.27 5.15 -3.10
C MET A 287 13.64 6.65 -3.16
N VAL A 288 13.16 7.43 -2.20
CA VAL A 288 13.49 8.86 -2.07
C VAL A 288 14.95 9.05 -1.64
N ARG A 289 15.44 8.28 -0.67
CA ARG A 289 16.84 8.28 -0.24
C ARG A 289 17.79 7.93 -1.40
N ASP A 290 17.47 6.88 -2.15
CA ASP A 290 18.30 6.41 -3.27
C ASP A 290 18.33 7.47 -4.39
N ALA A 291 17.16 8.00 -4.79
CA ALA A 291 17.08 9.06 -5.78
C ALA A 291 17.83 10.33 -5.34
N SER A 292 17.69 10.74 -4.07
CA SER A 292 18.44 11.86 -3.51
C SER A 292 19.95 11.64 -3.56
N SER A 293 20.41 10.42 -3.31
CA SER A 293 21.82 10.07 -3.34
C SER A 293 22.38 10.07 -4.78
N ILE A 294 21.59 9.63 -5.75
CA ILE A 294 21.97 9.63 -7.18
C ILE A 294 22.07 11.06 -7.74
N GLY A 295 21.11 11.92 -7.40
CA GLY A 295 21.10 13.33 -7.80
C GLY A 295 20.94 13.60 -9.30
N GLY A 296 21.02 14.87 -9.65
CA GLY A 296 20.86 15.37 -11.03
C GLY A 296 19.40 15.48 -11.49
N LYS A 297 19.21 16.13 -12.64
CA LYS A 297 17.88 16.54 -13.16
C LYS A 297 16.85 15.41 -13.23
N GLY A 298 17.30 14.21 -13.58
CA GLY A 298 16.44 13.03 -13.65
C GLY A 298 15.92 12.60 -12.28
N ALA A 299 16.80 12.50 -11.28
CA ALA A 299 16.43 12.14 -9.92
C ALA A 299 15.63 13.26 -9.23
N GLU A 300 16.00 14.53 -9.43
CA GLU A 300 15.22 15.69 -8.95
C GLU A 300 13.78 15.65 -9.47
N LYS A 301 13.61 15.34 -10.77
CA LYS A 301 12.26 15.22 -11.35
C LYS A 301 11.52 13.99 -10.84
N PHE A 302 12.22 12.91 -10.50
CA PHE A 302 11.58 11.75 -9.87
C PHE A 302 11.11 12.07 -8.44
N LEU A 303 11.96 12.72 -7.64
CA LEU A 303 11.63 13.19 -6.30
C LEU A 303 10.42 14.12 -6.31
N ASP A 304 10.30 14.97 -7.32
CA ASP A 304 9.14 15.84 -7.51
C ASP A 304 7.80 15.07 -7.56
N GLU A 305 7.76 13.98 -8.32
CA GLU A 305 6.59 13.14 -8.47
C GLU A 305 6.27 12.37 -7.17
N MET A 306 7.32 11.91 -6.49
CA MET A 306 7.19 11.15 -5.24
C MET A 306 6.80 12.02 -4.04
N LEU A 307 7.44 13.18 -3.86
CA LEU A 307 7.31 14.02 -2.67
C LEU A 307 6.17 15.03 -2.76
N VAL A 308 5.69 15.35 -3.97
CA VAL A 308 4.60 16.31 -4.15
C VAL A 308 3.36 15.61 -4.65
N PHE A 309 3.38 15.04 -5.84
CA PHE A 309 2.15 14.53 -6.46
C PHE A 309 1.59 13.30 -5.74
N ARG A 310 2.45 12.34 -5.38
CA ARG A 310 2.04 11.15 -4.62
C ARG A 310 1.64 11.50 -3.18
N GLU A 311 2.50 12.22 -2.46
CA GLU A 311 2.23 12.60 -1.06
C GLU A 311 0.97 13.45 -0.94
N HIS A 312 0.78 14.43 -1.83
CA HIS A 312 -0.42 15.28 -1.80
C HIS A 312 -1.72 14.47 -1.89
N ALA A 313 -1.76 13.42 -2.72
CA ALA A 313 -2.93 12.55 -2.81
C ALA A 313 -3.18 11.77 -1.50
N GLN A 314 -2.12 11.27 -0.85
CA GLN A 314 -2.24 10.56 0.43
C GLN A 314 -2.75 11.50 1.55
N HIS A 315 -2.16 12.69 1.65
CA HIS A 315 -2.57 13.69 2.65
C HIS A 315 -3.97 14.25 2.37
N HIS A 316 -4.37 14.38 1.11
CA HIS A 316 -5.71 14.81 0.74
C HIS A 316 -6.79 13.80 1.17
N VAL A 317 -6.55 12.51 0.90
CA VAL A 317 -7.46 11.43 1.29
C VAL A 317 -7.49 11.25 2.81
N HIS A 318 -6.38 11.46 3.51
CA HIS A 318 -6.34 11.39 4.98
C HIS A 318 -7.23 12.44 5.66
N ASP A 319 -7.25 13.66 5.13
CA ASP A 319 -8.05 14.78 5.66
C ASP A 319 -9.53 14.70 5.26
N THR A 320 -9.86 13.93 4.22
CA THR A 320 -11.20 13.92 3.60
C THR A 320 -11.92 12.60 3.88
N ASN A 321 -13.13 12.66 4.45
CA ASN A 321 -13.90 11.43 4.73
C ASN A 321 -14.55 10.79 3.50
N THR A 322 -14.76 11.55 2.43
CA THR A 322 -15.44 11.10 1.20
C THR A 322 -14.69 11.55 -0.05
N PRO A 323 -13.41 11.15 -0.26
CA PRO A 323 -12.54 11.69 -1.31
C PRO A 323 -13.07 11.53 -2.74
N GLU A 324 -14.02 10.63 -2.96
CA GLU A 324 -14.71 10.37 -4.23
C GLU A 324 -15.91 11.29 -4.49
N ASP A 325 -16.37 12.06 -3.49
CA ASP A 325 -17.53 12.93 -3.64
C ASP A 325 -17.23 14.12 -4.55
N TRP A 326 -18.20 14.45 -5.40
CA TRP A 326 -18.18 15.64 -6.28
C TRP A 326 -17.93 16.94 -5.51
N ALA A 327 -18.31 16.99 -4.24
CA ALA A 327 -18.10 18.14 -3.35
C ALA A 327 -16.61 18.47 -3.11
N ASN A 328 -15.69 17.54 -3.34
CA ASN A 328 -14.24 17.77 -3.22
C ASN A 328 -13.63 18.41 -4.48
N ILE A 329 -14.40 18.55 -5.56
CA ILE A 329 -13.94 19.25 -6.75
C ILE A 329 -13.93 20.76 -6.46
N PRO A 330 -12.89 21.50 -6.88
CA PRO A 330 -12.85 22.95 -6.69
C PRO A 330 -14.08 23.65 -7.28
N GLY A 331 -14.67 24.60 -6.55
CA GLY A 331 -15.91 25.27 -6.94
C GLY A 331 -15.87 25.89 -8.34
N TRP A 332 -14.73 26.46 -8.76
CA TRP A 332 -14.57 27.01 -10.12
C TRP A 332 -14.71 25.96 -11.23
N ALA A 333 -14.30 24.72 -10.96
CA ALA A 333 -14.40 23.62 -11.92
C ALA A 333 -15.83 23.10 -11.98
N ILE A 334 -16.53 23.02 -10.84
CA ILE A 334 -17.96 22.68 -10.79
C ILE A 334 -18.78 23.73 -11.55
N SER A 335 -18.55 25.02 -11.29
CA SER A 335 -19.23 26.11 -12.02
C SER A 335 -18.97 26.01 -13.51
N SER A 336 -17.71 25.86 -13.93
CA SER A 336 -17.37 25.73 -15.35
C SER A 336 -17.95 24.46 -16.00
N TRP A 337 -18.19 23.39 -15.25
CA TRP A 337 -18.82 22.16 -15.76
C TRP A 337 -20.31 22.38 -15.98
N ASN A 338 -21.00 22.98 -15.02
CA ASN A 338 -22.43 23.25 -15.09
C ASN A 338 -22.80 24.20 -16.24
N ASP A 339 -21.88 25.11 -16.61
CA ASP A 339 -22.09 26.04 -17.72
C ASP A 339 -21.88 25.42 -19.11
N ARG A 340 -21.37 24.18 -19.21
CA ARG A 340 -20.86 23.62 -20.48
C ARG A 340 -21.85 22.78 -21.29
N ASP A 341 -23.06 22.52 -20.80
CA ASP A 341 -24.06 21.61 -21.40
C ASP A 341 -23.40 20.42 -22.15
N PRO A 342 -22.66 19.56 -21.43
CA PRO A 342 -21.79 18.57 -22.06
C PRO A 342 -22.61 17.53 -22.81
N GLU A 343 -22.18 17.21 -24.03
CA GLU A 343 -22.72 16.07 -24.78
C GLU A 343 -22.42 14.79 -24.01
N VAL A 344 -23.46 14.12 -23.52
CA VAL A 344 -23.32 12.85 -22.80
C VAL A 344 -23.09 11.76 -23.83
N SER A 345 -21.93 11.11 -23.75
CA SER A 345 -21.63 9.95 -24.60
C SER A 345 -22.67 8.85 -24.39
N GLU A 346 -23.18 8.28 -25.48
CA GLU A 346 -24.07 7.11 -25.46
C GLU A 346 -23.31 5.79 -25.19
N LEU A 347 -21.98 5.84 -25.06
CA LEU A 347 -21.16 4.67 -24.80
C LEU A 347 -21.48 4.05 -23.44
N SER A 348 -21.71 2.74 -23.45
CA SER A 348 -21.87 1.97 -22.23
C SER A 348 -20.53 1.79 -21.49
N PRO A 349 -20.55 1.58 -20.16
CA PRO A 349 -19.34 1.29 -19.40
C PRO A 349 -18.52 0.09 -19.94
N ILE A 350 -19.19 -0.91 -20.52
CA ILE A 350 -18.53 -2.09 -21.10
C ILE A 350 -17.83 -1.79 -22.43
N GLU A 351 -18.34 -0.84 -23.21
CA GLU A 351 -17.66 -0.37 -24.43
C GLU A 351 -16.38 0.39 -24.07
N LEU A 352 -16.47 1.27 -23.07
CA LEU A 352 -15.31 1.95 -22.51
C LEU A 352 -14.31 0.93 -21.93
N GLU A 353 -14.74 -0.02 -21.10
CA GLU A 353 -13.86 -1.03 -20.53
C GLU A 353 -13.11 -1.85 -21.59
N ARG A 354 -13.77 -2.16 -22.71
CA ARG A 354 -13.21 -2.91 -23.84
C ARG A 354 -12.40 -2.08 -24.83
N GLY A 355 -12.24 -0.77 -24.60
CA GLY A 355 -11.54 0.12 -25.53
C GLY A 355 -12.26 0.22 -26.87
N ARG A 356 -13.57 0.53 -26.84
CA ARG A 356 -14.42 0.68 -28.02
C ARG A 356 -15.11 2.04 -28.04
N SER A 357 -14.38 3.09 -27.67
CA SER A 357 -14.88 4.47 -27.71
C SER A 357 -14.93 5.04 -29.12
N GLY A 358 -14.17 4.46 -30.06
CA GLY A 358 -13.99 4.99 -31.41
C GLY A 358 -12.82 5.97 -31.51
N ASP A 359 -12.29 6.46 -30.38
CA ASP A 359 -11.02 7.18 -30.34
C ASP A 359 -9.86 6.18 -30.25
N ARG A 360 -9.05 6.14 -31.31
CA ARG A 360 -7.93 5.21 -31.43
C ARG A 360 -6.90 5.35 -30.30
N LEU A 361 -6.63 6.56 -29.82
CA LEU A 361 -5.65 6.78 -28.75
C LEU A 361 -6.22 6.30 -27.41
N TRP A 362 -7.47 6.64 -27.12
CA TRP A 362 -8.16 6.22 -25.90
C TRP A 362 -8.29 4.69 -25.83
N ASP A 363 -8.72 4.07 -26.94
CA ASP A 363 -8.91 2.62 -27.06
C ASP A 363 -7.57 1.87 -26.92
N SER A 364 -6.49 2.42 -27.48
CA SER A 364 -5.13 1.88 -27.32
C SER A 364 -4.64 1.99 -25.88
N ALA A 365 -4.92 3.10 -25.21
CA ALA A 365 -4.59 3.31 -23.81
C ALA A 365 -5.30 2.29 -22.90
N GLN A 366 -6.61 2.12 -23.10
CA GLN A 366 -7.43 1.17 -22.36
C GLN A 366 -6.95 -0.27 -22.59
N THR A 367 -6.72 -0.66 -23.84
CA THR A 367 -6.16 -1.97 -24.19
C THR A 367 -4.79 -2.19 -23.52
N GLY A 368 -3.96 -1.15 -23.48
CA GLY A 368 -2.67 -1.15 -22.79
C GLY A 368 -2.82 -1.42 -21.29
N LEU A 369 -3.77 -0.76 -20.61
CA LEU A 369 -4.07 -0.99 -19.21
C LEU A 369 -4.50 -2.44 -18.95
N VAL A 370 -5.42 -2.97 -19.75
CA VAL A 370 -5.90 -4.35 -19.63
C VAL A 370 -4.74 -5.34 -19.77
N ARG A 371 -3.83 -5.14 -20.71
CA ARG A 371 -2.71 -6.07 -20.95
C ARG A 371 -1.53 -5.92 -19.98
N GLN A 372 -1.21 -4.69 -19.59
CA GLN A 372 0.02 -4.39 -18.83
C GLN A 372 -0.24 -4.15 -17.34
N GLY A 373 -1.50 -4.09 -16.91
CA GLY A 373 -1.90 -3.80 -15.52
C GLY A 373 -1.57 -2.38 -15.05
N THR A 374 -0.92 -1.59 -15.88
CA THR A 374 -0.54 -0.21 -15.59
C THR A 374 -0.64 0.61 -16.88
N MET A 375 -1.20 1.81 -16.77
CA MET A 375 -1.21 2.78 -17.86
C MET A 375 -0.06 3.78 -17.67
N HIS A 376 0.55 4.27 -18.73
CA HIS A 376 1.58 5.31 -18.64
C HIS A 376 0.99 6.64 -18.12
N ASN A 377 1.68 7.33 -17.21
CA ASN A 377 1.20 8.57 -16.54
C ASN A 377 0.58 9.58 -17.52
N ASN A 378 1.34 10.02 -18.52
CA ASN A 378 0.83 11.02 -19.47
C ASN A 378 -0.44 10.57 -20.22
N VAL A 379 -0.56 9.27 -20.48
CA VAL A 379 -1.73 8.72 -21.18
C VAL A 379 -2.93 8.65 -20.24
N ARG A 380 -2.73 8.43 -18.93
CA ARG A 380 -3.82 8.45 -17.92
C ARG A 380 -4.54 9.79 -17.88
N MET A 381 -3.82 10.90 -18.07
CA MET A 381 -4.43 12.23 -18.07
C MET A 381 -5.38 12.44 -19.25
N THR A 382 -5.00 11.98 -20.44
CA THR A 382 -5.86 12.06 -21.63
C THR A 382 -6.97 11.02 -21.59
N TRP A 383 -6.70 9.82 -21.06
CA TRP A 383 -7.71 8.77 -20.90
C TRP A 383 -8.80 9.13 -19.89
N GLY A 384 -8.44 9.83 -18.81
CA GLY A 384 -9.40 10.25 -17.78
C GLY A 384 -10.12 11.56 -18.09
N LYS A 385 -9.73 12.27 -19.15
CA LYS A 385 -10.46 13.42 -19.69
C LYS A 385 -11.42 12.94 -20.75
#